data_AF-A0A414IPW4-F1
#
_entry.id   AF-A0A414IPW4-F1
#
_cell.length_a   1.000
_cell.length_b   1.000
_cell.length_c   1.000
_cell.angle_alpha   90.00
_cell.angle_beta   90.00
_cell.angle_gamma   90.00
#
_symmetry.space_group_name_H-M   'P 1'
#
loop_
_entity.id
_entity.type
_entity.pdbx_description
1 polymer ?
#
loop_
_entity_poly.entity_id
_entity_poly.type
_entity_poly.pdbx_seq_one_letter_code
_entity_poly.pdbx_strand_id
1 'polypeptide(L)' 'MTEKTDIRDSDEKVVEIEMERLRTFTNHPFKVIGDSQMIELQDSIKKYGVLNPLIVRPRKE' A
#
# COMPACT_ATOMS: atom_id res chain seq x y z
N MET A 1 6.35 30.40 -5.76
CA MET A 1 6.48 29.11 -5.06
C MET A 1 5.09 28.80 -4.52
N THR A 2 4.36 27.88 -5.14
CA THR A 2 3.00 27.56 -4.72
C THR A 2 3.11 26.60 -3.53
N GLU A 3 2.96 27.14 -2.32
CA GLU A 3 2.78 26.36 -1.11
C GLU A 3 1.51 25.52 -1.27
N LYS A 4 1.70 24.23 -1.59
CA LYS A 4 0.62 23.26 -1.47
C LYS A 4 0.42 23.04 0.02
N THR A 5 -0.62 23.66 0.56
CA THR A 5 -1.14 23.36 1.89
C THR A 5 -1.48 21.88 1.94
N ASP A 6 -0.58 21.14 2.56
CA ASP A 6 -0.68 19.72 2.83
C ASP A 6 -1.75 19.51 3.90
N ILE A 7 -3.00 19.43 3.44
CA ILE A 7 -4.14 18.96 4.24
C ILE A 7 -4.04 17.44 4.38
N ARG A 8 -2.99 16.94 5.04
CA ARG A 8 -2.98 15.55 5.52
C ARG A 8 -4.02 15.44 6.62
N ASP A 9 -5.04 14.62 6.39
CA ASP A 9 -6.00 14.21 7.40
C ASP A 9 -5.20 13.72 8.63
N SER A 10 -5.54 14.16 9.85
CA SER A 10 -4.74 13.85 11.06
C SER A 10 -4.59 12.34 11.34
N ASP A 11 -5.35 11.51 10.62
CA ASP A 11 -5.34 10.06 10.69
C ASP A 11 -4.32 9.39 9.75
N GLU A 12 -3.76 10.09 8.75
CA GLU A 12 -2.75 9.51 7.87
C GLU A 12 -1.38 9.46 8.57
N LYS A 13 -1.04 8.28 9.10
CA LYS A 13 0.24 8.02 9.78
C LYS A 13 0.91 6.80 9.20
N VAL A 14 2.20 6.92 8.89
CA VAL A 14 3.05 5.78 8.54
C VAL A 14 3.43 5.08 9.85
N VAL A 15 3.02 3.82 9.98
CA VAL A 15 3.29 2.99 11.15
C VAL A 15 3.76 1.61 10.69
N GLU A 16 4.57 0.96 11.51
CA GLU A 16 4.96 -0.43 11.29
C GLU A 16 3.84 -1.36 11.78
N ILE A 17 3.41 -2.29 10.93
CA ILE A 17 2.32 -3.22 11.21
C ILE A 17 2.77 -4.62 10.81
N GLU A 18 2.50 -5.61 11.66
CA GLU A 18 2.76 -7.01 11.37
C GLU A 18 1.93 -7.48 10.17
N MET A 19 2.56 -8.22 9.25
CA MET A 19 1.90 -8.72 8.03
C MET A 19 0.69 -9.61 8.35
N GLU A 20 0.72 -10.33 9.48
CA GLU A 20 -0.36 -11.21 9.94
C GLU A 20 -1.65 -10.45 10.30
N ARG A 21 -1.57 -9.14 10.54
CA ARG A 21 -2.75 -8.29 10.79
C ARG A 21 -3.39 -7.79 9.49
N LEU A 22 -2.67 -7.87 8.37
CA LEU A 22 -3.21 -7.49 7.07
C LEU A 22 -4.24 -8.53 6.62
N ARG A 23 -5.35 -8.03 6.07
CA ARG A 23 -6.42 -8.86 5.51
C ARG A 23 -6.66 -8.40 4.09
N THR A 24 -6.92 -9.35 3.20
CA THR A 24 -7.28 -9.03 1.83
C THR A 24 -8.56 -8.21 1.82
N PHE A 25 -8.55 -7.14 1.02
CA PHE A 25 -9.74 -6.36 0.76
C PHE A 25 -10.54 -7.05 -0.34
N THR A 26 -11.61 -7.73 0.04
CA THR A 26 -12.51 -8.40 -0.90
C THR A 26 -13.28 -7.36 -1.72
N ASN A 27 -13.53 -7.63 -3.00
CA ASN A 27 -14.26 -6.75 -3.91
C ASN A 27 -13.51 -5.45 -4.30
N HIS A 28 -12.19 -5.51 -4.45
CA HIS A 28 -11.42 -4.39 -4.98
C HIS A 28 -11.75 -4.16 -6.48
N PRO A 29 -12.14 -2.93 -6.89
CA PRO A 29 -12.53 -2.65 -8.28
C PRO A 29 -11.37 -2.77 -9.27
N PHE A 30 -10.13 -2.69 -8.78
CA PHE A 30 -8.94 -3.03 -9.55
C PHE A 30 -8.52 -4.46 -9.23
N LYS A 31 -8.49 -5.32 -10.24
CA LYS A 31 -8.03 -6.69 -10.10
C LYS A 31 -6.53 -6.75 -10.37
N VAL A 32 -5.78 -7.37 -9.47
CA VAL A 32 -4.38 -7.73 -9.74
C VAL A 32 -4.40 -8.82 -10.81
N ILE A 33 -3.84 -8.51 -11.97
CA ILE A 33 -3.66 -9.48 -13.05
C ILE A 33 -2.27 -10.10 -12.85
N GLY A 34 -2.14 -11.40 -13.10
CA GLY A 34 -0.85 -12.08 -13.09
C GLY A 34 -0.09 -11.84 -14.39
N ASP A 35 0.00 -10.59 -14.84
CA ASP A 35 0.70 -10.21 -16.06
C ASP A 35 2.19 -9.96 -15.80
N SER A 36 2.95 -9.67 -16.85
CA SER A 36 4.39 -9.46 -16.77
C SER A 36 4.79 -8.36 -15.78
N GLN A 37 3.96 -7.32 -15.62
CA GLN A 37 4.24 -6.23 -14.69
C GLN A 37 4.22 -6.71 -13.23
N MET A 38 3.35 -7.67 -12.90
CA MET A 38 3.27 -8.26 -11.57
C MET A 38 4.53 -9.08 -11.24
N ILE A 39 5.13 -9.71 -12.25
CA ILE A 39 6.38 -10.49 -12.11
C ILE A 39 7.55 -9.53 -11.86
N GLU A 40 7.66 -8.47 -12.67
CA GLU A 40 8.71 -7.46 -12.51
C GLU A 40 8.63 -6.75 -11.14
N LEU A 41 7.41 -6.47 -10.67
CA LEU A 41 7.19 -5.90 -9.34
C LEU A 41 7.69 -6.85 -8.23
N GLN A 42 7.41 -8.14 -8.34
CA GLN A 42 7.89 -9.12 -7.36
C GLN A 42 9.41 -9.19 -7.32
N ASP A 43 10.08 -9.20 -8.47
CA ASP A 43 11.55 -9.25 -8.51
C ASP A 43 12.19 -7.95 -8.01
N SER A 44 11.55 -6.81 -8.28
CA SER A 44 11.97 -5.52 -7.69
C SER A 44 11.87 -5.52 -6.16
N ILE A 45 10.74 -6.00 -5.61
CA ILE A 45 10.52 -6.10 -4.17
C ILE A 45 11.55 -7.07 -3.53
N LYS A 46 11.87 -8.20 -4.17
CA LYS A 46 12.91 -9.11 -3.67
C LYS A 46 14.29 -8.45 -3.63
N LYS A 47 14.61 -7.61 -4.63
CA LYS A 47 15.93 -6.99 -4.77
C LYS A 47 16.13 -5.78 -3.86
N TYR A 48 15.10 -4.94 -3.73
CA TYR A 48 15.20 -3.64 -3.06
C TYR A 48 14.31 -3.50 -1.82
N GLY A 49 13.47 -4.49 -1.54
CA GLY A 49 12.45 -4.39 -0.51
C GLY A 49 11.26 -3.53 -0.94
N VAL A 50 10.43 -3.16 0.03
CA VAL A 50 9.27 -2.30 -0.20
C VAL A 50 9.70 -0.85 -0.08
N LEU A 51 9.76 -0.14 -1.21
CA LEU A 51 10.21 1.27 -1.26
C LEU A 51 9.14 2.27 -0.78
N ASN A 52 7.86 1.91 -0.94
CA ASN A 52 6.74 2.76 -0.57
C ASN A 52 5.89 2.06 0.50
N PRO A 53 5.50 2.75 1.59
CA PRO A 53 4.65 2.15 2.61
C PRO A 53 3.31 1.69 2.02
N LEU A 54 2.77 0.61 2.59
CA LEU A 54 1.47 0.09 2.16
C LEU A 54 0.35 0.99 2.68
N ILE A 55 -0.64 1.25 1.83
CA ILE A 55 -1.86 1.94 2.22
C ILE A 55 -2.81 0.90 2.81
N VAL A 56 -3.18 1.09 4.07
CA VAL A 56 -4.10 0.20 4.78
C VAL A 56 -5.24 1.01 5.38
N ARG A 57 -6.37 0.34 5.58
CA ARG A 57 -7.53 0.91 6.25
C ARG A 57 -7.90 0.05 7.45
N PRO A 58 -8.13 0.63 8.64
CA PRO A 58 -8.69 -0.11 9.76
C PRO A 58 -10.03 -0.73 9.36
N ARG A 59 -10.19 -2.04 9.56
CA ARG A 59 -11.49 -2.69 9.44
C ARG A 59 -12.21 -2.53 10.78
N LYS A 60 -13.49 -2.16 10.74
CA LYS A 60 -14.40 -2.47 11.85
C LYS A 60 -14.67 -3.97 11.75
N GLU A 61 -14.42 -4.71 12.84
CA GLU A 61 -14.84 -6.10 12.97
C GLU A 61 -16.34 -6.25 12.69
#